data_AF-M4RA84-F1
#
_entry.id   AF-M4RA84-F1
#
_cell.length_a   1.000
_cell.length_b   1.000
_cell.length_c   1.000
_cell.angle_alpha   90.00
_cell.angle_beta   90.00
_cell.angle_gamma   90.00
#
_symmetry.space_group_name_H-M   'P 1'
#
loop_
_entity.id
_entity.type
_entity.pdbx_description
1 polymer ?
#
loop_
_entity_poly.entity_id
_entity_poly.type
_entity_poly.pdbx_seq_one_letter_code
_entity_poly.pdbx_strand_id
1 'polypeptide(L)'
;MAQTWRQEVQESQDIQGLPSDVAISDVAIDDAAIGVATGQTAVQSATHAISRHRTSIGIVSLALAVVALAIVEGLILRSNTADHVAEMRLILAAGARWAAFVPAARTIAVCFSAVVAVPVIVVLLGVIWAVTRSAGQMLRGLAMAALPMAVVGLIKTIVDRPRPSTARGTLMPDPSFPSGHTACSVVVVSLALFALHVIDARIKDSRGLAGTAVQSSQSPRSPLVWRVLRTVLTVILVVVPFIVALSRVIYGVHYPTDVCTSLVLTPVLVWCVYRLCDPAR
;
A
#
# COMPACT_ATOMS: atom_id res chain seq x y z
N MET A 1 18.28 -66.73 0.96
CA MET A 1 17.56 -65.64 1.65
C MET A 1 16.04 -65.91 1.76
N ALA A 2 15.60 -67.17 1.85
CA ALA A 2 14.17 -67.54 1.97
C ALA A 2 13.87 -68.36 3.25
N GLN A 3 14.84 -68.46 4.17
CA GLN A 3 14.69 -69.15 5.45
C GLN A 3 14.61 -68.21 6.65
N THR A 4 15.11 -66.97 6.54
CA THR A 4 14.99 -65.94 7.59
C THR A 4 13.58 -65.38 7.72
N TRP A 5 12.81 -65.27 6.63
CA TRP A 5 11.42 -64.78 6.65
C TRP A 5 10.41 -65.71 7.35
N ARG A 6 10.74 -66.99 7.54
CA ARG A 6 9.83 -67.96 8.21
C ARG A 6 9.95 -67.97 9.73
N GLN A 7 11.01 -67.38 10.31
CA GLN A 7 11.16 -67.29 11.77
C GLN A 7 10.47 -66.05 12.35
N GLU A 8 10.49 -64.89 11.67
CA GLU A 8 9.79 -63.67 12.13
C GLU A 8 8.26 -63.81 12.13
N VAL A 9 7.71 -64.66 11.26
CA VAL A 9 6.25 -64.92 11.23
C VAL A 9 5.84 -65.86 12.38
N GLN A 10 6.74 -66.69 12.90
CA GLN A 10 6.45 -67.61 14.00
C GLN A 10 6.51 -66.91 15.38
N GLU A 11 7.36 -65.90 15.56
CA GLU A 11 7.49 -65.15 16.82
C GLU A 11 6.35 -64.14 17.10
N SER A 12 5.54 -63.80 16.10
CA SER A 12 4.39 -62.90 16.29
C SER A 12 3.10 -63.60 16.73
N GLN A 13 3.10 -64.94 16.84
CA GLN A 13 1.91 -65.71 17.26
C GLN A 13 1.84 -66.03 18.76
N ASP A 14 2.85 -65.67 19.56
CA ASP A 14 2.95 -66.07 20.98
C ASP A 14 2.64 -64.96 22.00
N ILE A 15 1.89 -63.92 21.62
CA ILE A 15 1.32 -62.96 22.58
C ILE A 15 -0.22 -63.07 22.54
N GLN A 16 -0.74 -64.23 22.94
CA GLN A 16 -2.14 -64.40 23.32
C GLN A 16 -2.28 -64.25 24.82
N GLY A 17 -2.66 -63.05 25.24
CA GLY A 17 -2.92 -62.72 26.63
C GLY A 17 -3.79 -61.47 26.78
N LEU A 18 -4.90 -61.37 26.04
CA LEU A 18 -5.97 -60.41 26.33
C LEU A 18 -7.34 -60.96 25.86
N PRO A 19 -8.43 -60.59 26.56
CA PRO A 19 -9.74 -61.24 26.42
C PRO A 19 -10.34 -61.09 25.03
N SER A 20 -10.99 -62.14 24.56
CA SER A 20 -11.61 -62.33 23.25
C SER A 20 -12.93 -61.58 23.05
N ASP A 21 -13.04 -60.32 23.48
CA ASP A 21 -14.26 -59.51 23.30
C ASP A 21 -13.91 -58.05 22.94
N VAL A 22 -13.20 -57.84 21.84
CA VAL A 22 -13.27 -56.55 21.13
C VAL A 22 -13.41 -56.86 19.65
N ALA A 23 -14.64 -56.76 19.17
CA ALA A 23 -14.94 -56.76 17.75
C ALA A 23 -14.12 -55.66 17.08
N ILE A 24 -13.22 -56.03 16.18
CA ILE A 24 -12.66 -55.12 15.17
C ILE A 24 -13.72 -54.97 14.09
N SER A 25 -14.83 -54.33 14.46
CA SER A 25 -15.79 -53.73 13.56
C SER A 25 -16.00 -52.32 14.09
N ASP A 26 -15.93 -51.32 13.21
CA ASP A 26 -16.12 -49.88 13.48
C ASP A 26 -14.85 -49.03 13.64
N VAL A 27 -13.86 -49.28 12.80
CA VAL A 27 -13.16 -48.13 12.17
C VAL A 27 -13.53 -48.11 10.70
N ALA A 28 -14.83 -47.95 10.44
CA ALA A 28 -15.25 -47.36 9.18
C ALA A 28 -14.79 -45.90 9.23
N ILE A 29 -13.56 -45.64 8.77
CA ILE A 29 -13.26 -44.30 8.27
C ILE A 29 -14.28 -44.09 7.16
N ASP A 30 -15.27 -43.25 7.44
CA ASP A 30 -16.33 -42.97 6.50
C ASP A 30 -15.70 -42.23 5.31
N ASP A 31 -15.33 -42.99 4.28
CA ASP A 31 -14.75 -42.46 3.03
C ASP A 31 -15.69 -41.42 2.40
N ALA A 32 -16.99 -41.50 2.68
CA ALA A 32 -17.95 -40.48 2.31
C ALA A 32 -17.78 -39.19 3.13
N ALA A 33 -17.47 -39.28 4.44
CA ALA A 33 -17.17 -38.11 5.26
C ALA A 33 -15.86 -37.42 4.85
N ILE A 34 -14.83 -38.18 4.48
CA ILE A 34 -13.58 -37.63 3.91
C ILE A 34 -13.83 -37.02 2.52
N GLY A 35 -14.62 -37.68 1.67
CA GLY A 35 -15.05 -37.17 0.36
C GLY A 35 -15.86 -35.87 0.45
N VAL A 36 -16.75 -35.76 1.45
CA VAL A 36 -17.54 -34.55 1.71
C VAL A 36 -16.65 -33.43 2.27
N ALA A 37 -15.73 -33.72 3.20
CA ALA A 37 -14.79 -32.73 3.74
C ALA A 37 -13.81 -32.21 2.68
N THR A 38 -13.30 -33.09 1.82
CA THR A 38 -12.43 -32.71 0.68
C THR A 38 -13.21 -31.95 -0.40
N GLY A 39 -14.46 -32.34 -0.68
CA GLY A 39 -15.36 -31.60 -1.56
C GLY A 39 -15.71 -30.21 -1.04
N GLN A 40 -15.99 -30.07 0.26
CA GLN A 40 -16.28 -28.79 0.90
C GLN A 40 -15.06 -27.86 0.91
N THR A 41 -13.87 -28.37 1.17
CA THR A 41 -12.62 -27.58 1.12
C THR A 41 -12.26 -27.15 -0.30
N ALA A 42 -12.52 -27.98 -1.32
CA ALA A 42 -12.35 -27.63 -2.72
C ALA A 42 -13.35 -26.54 -3.17
N VAL A 43 -14.62 -26.65 -2.78
CA VAL A 43 -15.66 -25.64 -3.06
C VAL A 43 -15.36 -24.32 -2.33
N GLN A 44 -14.92 -24.38 -1.08
CA GLN A 44 -14.49 -23.19 -0.31
C GLN A 44 -13.28 -22.52 -0.96
N SER A 45 -12.30 -23.30 -1.44
CA SER A 45 -11.13 -22.78 -2.15
C SER A 45 -11.50 -22.11 -3.48
N ALA A 46 -12.40 -22.74 -4.26
CA ALA A 46 -12.89 -22.20 -5.53
C ALA A 46 -13.71 -20.92 -5.34
N THR A 47 -14.63 -20.90 -4.37
CA THR A 47 -15.44 -19.71 -4.05
C THR A 47 -14.58 -18.56 -3.55
N HIS A 48 -13.58 -18.84 -2.69
CA HIS A 48 -12.61 -17.84 -2.25
C HIS A 48 -11.79 -17.29 -3.43
N ALA A 49 -11.31 -18.17 -4.33
CA ALA A 49 -10.58 -17.76 -5.54
C ALA A 49 -11.43 -16.87 -6.48
N ILE A 50 -12.70 -17.22 -6.71
CA ILE A 50 -13.62 -16.43 -7.54
C ILE A 50 -13.89 -15.06 -6.91
N SER A 51 -14.14 -15.01 -5.60
CA SER A 51 -14.38 -13.74 -4.90
C SER A 51 -13.17 -12.79 -4.93
N ARG A 52 -11.96 -13.36 -4.79
CA ARG A 52 -10.70 -12.62 -4.91
C ARG A 52 -10.50 -12.10 -6.33
N HIS A 53 -10.74 -12.94 -7.34
CA HIS A 53 -10.64 -12.54 -8.73
C HIS A 53 -11.57 -11.37 -9.07
N ARG A 54 -12.84 -11.42 -8.63
CA ARG A 54 -13.81 -10.32 -8.80
C ARG A 54 -13.35 -9.03 -8.10
N THR A 55 -12.79 -9.14 -6.90
CA THR A 55 -12.26 -7.98 -6.15
C THR A 55 -11.06 -7.36 -6.86
N SER A 56 -10.12 -8.19 -7.34
CA SER A 56 -8.96 -7.73 -8.11
C SER A 56 -9.37 -7.02 -9.40
N ILE A 57 -10.34 -7.58 -10.14
CA ILE A 57 -10.92 -6.92 -11.31
C ILE A 57 -11.47 -5.55 -10.92
N GLY A 58 -12.28 -5.46 -9.86
CA GLY A 58 -12.84 -4.19 -9.40
C GLY A 58 -11.78 -3.14 -9.06
N ILE A 59 -10.69 -3.54 -8.39
CA ILE A 59 -9.58 -2.64 -8.04
C ILE A 59 -8.82 -2.17 -9.30
N VAL A 60 -8.56 -3.08 -10.24
CA VAL A 60 -7.90 -2.73 -11.52
C VAL A 60 -8.80 -1.81 -12.35
N SER A 61 -10.09 -2.10 -12.46
CA SER A 61 -11.06 -1.24 -13.14
C SER A 61 -11.13 0.15 -12.51
N LEU A 62 -11.12 0.25 -11.17
CA LEU A 62 -11.06 1.54 -10.49
C LEU A 62 -9.77 2.29 -10.83
N ALA A 63 -8.61 1.64 -10.77
CA ALA A 63 -7.33 2.25 -11.09
C ALA A 63 -7.30 2.79 -12.53
N LEU A 64 -7.79 1.99 -13.49
CA LEU A 64 -7.88 2.40 -14.90
C LEU A 64 -8.87 3.56 -15.08
N ALA A 65 -10.03 3.52 -14.40
CA ALA A 65 -11.03 4.58 -14.49
C ALA A 65 -10.51 5.92 -13.97
N VAL A 66 -9.83 5.94 -12.81
CA VAL A 66 -9.28 7.20 -12.27
C VAL A 66 -8.13 7.75 -13.11
N VAL A 67 -7.33 6.87 -13.73
CA VAL A 67 -6.28 7.28 -14.68
C VAL A 67 -6.89 7.87 -15.94
N ALA A 68 -7.88 7.21 -16.52
CA ALA A 68 -8.59 7.70 -17.70
C ALA A 68 -9.26 9.05 -17.41
N LEU A 69 -9.92 9.19 -16.26
CA LEU A 69 -10.54 10.45 -15.84
C LEU A 69 -9.51 11.57 -15.69
N ALA A 70 -8.36 11.31 -15.06
CA ALA A 70 -7.29 12.29 -14.92
C ALA A 70 -6.71 12.72 -16.28
N ILE A 71 -6.56 11.79 -17.23
CA ILE A 71 -6.11 12.11 -18.59
C ILE A 71 -7.14 13.01 -19.29
N VAL A 72 -8.42 12.65 -19.25
CA VAL A 72 -9.51 13.45 -19.86
C VAL A 72 -9.58 14.83 -19.24
N GLU A 73 -9.56 14.93 -17.90
CA GLU A 73 -9.49 16.19 -17.16
C GLU A 73 -8.30 17.04 -17.63
N GLY A 74 -7.11 16.47 -17.68
CA GLY A 74 -5.89 17.17 -18.11
C GLY A 74 -5.97 17.68 -19.55
N LEU A 75 -6.52 16.90 -20.48
CA LEU A 75 -6.68 17.29 -21.89
C LEU A 75 -7.70 18.44 -22.06
N ILE A 76 -8.78 18.42 -21.26
CA ILE A 76 -9.75 19.53 -21.21
C ILE A 76 -9.06 20.79 -20.68
N LEU A 77 -8.36 20.69 -19.54
CA LEU A 77 -7.64 21.81 -18.93
C LEU A 77 -6.51 22.39 -19.80
N ARG A 78 -5.91 21.56 -20.66
CA ARG A 78 -4.89 22.00 -21.63
C ARG A 78 -5.49 22.83 -22.75
N SER A 79 -6.69 22.48 -23.21
CA SER A 79 -7.31 23.10 -24.39
C SER A 79 -8.22 24.29 -24.03
N ASN A 80 -8.69 24.39 -22.79
CA ASN A 80 -9.60 25.46 -22.36
C ASN A 80 -8.85 26.73 -21.90
N THR A 81 -8.93 27.79 -22.70
CA THR A 81 -8.31 29.09 -22.39
C THR A 81 -8.99 29.81 -21.23
N ALA A 82 -10.30 29.62 -21.01
CA ALA A 82 -11.02 30.27 -19.93
C ALA A 82 -10.57 29.74 -18.56
N ASP A 83 -10.44 28.40 -18.44
CA ASP A 83 -9.93 27.75 -17.23
C ASP A 83 -8.48 28.17 -16.95
N HIS A 84 -7.65 28.23 -18.00
CA HIS A 84 -6.27 28.71 -17.90
C HIS A 84 -6.21 30.14 -17.32
N VAL A 85 -7.03 31.07 -17.84
CA VAL A 85 -7.08 32.46 -17.33
C VAL A 85 -7.57 32.51 -15.89
N ALA A 86 -8.60 31.74 -15.54
CA ALA A 86 -9.14 31.69 -14.18
C ALA A 86 -8.09 31.19 -13.18
N GLU A 87 -7.40 30.09 -13.48
CA GLU A 87 -6.36 29.56 -12.61
C GLU A 87 -5.12 30.45 -12.56
N MET A 88 -4.78 31.15 -13.66
CA MET A 88 -3.71 32.15 -13.65
C MET A 88 -4.00 33.28 -12.65
N ARG A 89 -5.24 33.78 -12.61
CA ARG A 89 -5.65 34.82 -11.65
C ARG A 89 -5.48 34.33 -10.21
N LEU A 90 -5.83 33.07 -9.94
CA LEU A 90 -5.64 32.46 -8.62
C LEU A 90 -4.16 32.39 -8.22
N ILE A 91 -3.29 31.96 -9.14
CA ILE A 91 -1.84 31.89 -8.89
C ILE A 91 -1.26 33.29 -8.61
N LEU A 92 -1.61 34.29 -9.42
CA LEU A 92 -1.10 35.65 -9.25
C LEU A 92 -1.59 36.28 -7.94
N ALA A 93 -2.87 36.08 -7.59
CA ALA A 93 -3.43 36.54 -6.32
C ALA A 93 -2.77 35.84 -5.12
N ALA A 94 -2.56 34.52 -5.20
CA ALA A 94 -1.87 33.74 -4.17
C ALA A 94 -0.41 34.20 -4.02
N GLY A 95 0.29 34.41 -5.14
CA GLY A 95 1.68 34.90 -5.14
C GLY A 95 1.82 36.30 -4.54
N ALA A 96 0.87 37.20 -4.79
CA ALA A 96 0.85 38.52 -4.18
C ALA A 96 0.52 38.47 -2.67
N ARG A 97 -0.54 37.74 -2.29
CA ARG A 97 -0.99 37.65 -0.89
C ARG A 97 0.00 36.93 0.02
N TRP A 98 0.72 35.94 -0.53
CA TRP A 98 1.61 35.07 0.22
C TRP A 98 3.07 35.19 -0.23
N ALA A 99 3.47 36.34 -0.77
CA ALA A 99 4.82 36.59 -1.26
C ALA A 99 5.91 36.26 -0.22
N ALA A 100 5.66 36.57 1.06
CA ALA A 100 6.58 36.29 2.16
C ALA A 100 6.86 34.78 2.36
N PHE A 101 5.95 33.91 1.92
CA PHE A 101 6.05 32.45 2.07
C PHE A 101 6.75 31.77 0.88
N VAL A 102 7.09 32.51 -0.19
CA VAL A 102 7.74 31.94 -1.39
C VAL A 102 9.06 31.23 -1.07
N PRO A 103 9.97 31.74 -0.21
CA PRO A 103 11.18 31.02 0.16
C PRO A 103 10.87 29.69 0.87
N ALA A 104 9.91 29.69 1.80
CA ALA A 104 9.48 28.47 2.49
C ALA A 104 8.86 27.47 1.50
N ALA A 105 8.05 27.95 0.55
CA ALA A 105 7.48 27.12 -0.50
C ALA A 105 8.55 26.47 -1.39
N ARG A 106 9.64 27.20 -1.70
CA ARG A 106 10.80 26.65 -2.40
C ARG A 106 11.52 25.57 -1.58
N THR A 107 11.69 25.77 -0.28
CA THR A 107 12.32 24.77 0.59
C THR A 107 11.49 23.49 0.64
N ILE A 108 10.17 23.62 0.82
CA ILE A 108 9.23 22.48 0.77
C ILE A 108 9.34 21.77 -0.59
N ALA A 109 9.38 22.54 -1.69
CA ALA A 109 9.58 22.00 -3.03
C ALA A 109 10.86 21.14 -3.14
N VAL A 110 11.98 21.59 -2.56
CA VAL A 110 13.24 20.83 -2.56
C VAL A 110 13.12 19.56 -1.72
N CYS A 111 12.50 19.63 -0.53
CA CYS A 111 12.31 18.46 0.35
C CYS A 111 11.49 17.34 -0.30
N PHE A 112 10.57 17.67 -1.21
CA PHE A 112 9.75 16.71 -1.96
C PHE A 112 10.16 16.60 -3.44
N SER A 113 11.40 16.99 -3.76
CA SER A 113 12.00 16.72 -5.06
C SER A 113 12.42 15.24 -5.15
N ALA A 114 12.58 14.72 -6.37
CA ALA A 114 13.07 13.37 -6.59
C ALA A 114 14.42 13.12 -5.91
N VAL A 115 15.30 14.13 -5.86
CA VAL A 115 16.63 14.06 -5.25
C VAL A 115 16.57 13.73 -3.76
N VAL A 116 15.60 14.30 -3.03
CA VAL A 116 15.42 14.05 -1.59
C VAL A 116 14.51 12.85 -1.33
N ALA A 117 13.46 12.71 -2.13
CA ALA A 117 12.46 11.66 -1.94
C ALA A 117 13.02 10.25 -2.17
N VAL A 118 13.90 10.06 -3.16
CA VAL A 118 14.48 8.74 -3.45
C VAL A 118 15.28 8.19 -2.26
N PRO A 119 16.24 8.93 -1.65
CA PRO A 119 16.89 8.51 -0.42
C PRO A 119 15.91 8.21 0.73
N VAL A 120 14.89 9.04 0.92
CA VAL A 120 13.87 8.82 1.95
C VAL A 120 13.10 7.51 1.71
N ILE A 121 12.71 7.24 0.47
CA ILE A 121 12.05 5.98 0.08
C ILE A 121 12.97 4.79 0.36
N VAL A 122 14.25 4.88 0.00
CA VAL A 122 15.24 3.80 0.28
C VAL A 122 15.36 3.54 1.79
N VAL A 123 15.43 4.59 2.60
CA VAL A 123 15.47 4.46 4.07
C VAL A 123 14.19 3.79 4.60
N LEU A 124 13.01 4.21 4.13
CA LEU A 124 11.74 3.63 4.55
C LEU A 124 11.62 2.15 4.14
N LEU A 125 12.06 1.78 2.93
CA LEU A 125 12.12 0.39 2.50
C LEU A 125 13.10 -0.43 3.36
N GLY A 126 14.26 0.14 3.70
CA GLY A 126 15.21 -0.45 4.63
C GLY A 126 14.62 -0.69 6.02
N VAL A 127 13.82 0.26 6.54
CA VAL A 127 13.09 0.10 7.81
C VAL A 127 12.05 -1.01 7.71
N ILE A 128 11.23 -1.03 6.65
CA ILE A 128 10.23 -2.10 6.42
C ILE A 128 10.92 -3.46 6.38
N TRP A 129 12.01 -3.59 5.62
CA TRP A 129 12.78 -4.82 5.55
C TRP A 129 13.40 -5.19 6.91
N ALA A 130 14.01 -4.25 7.63
CA ALA A 130 14.64 -4.51 8.92
C ALA A 130 13.64 -5.00 9.98
N VAL A 131 12.42 -4.46 9.99
CA VAL A 131 11.35 -4.78 10.94
C VAL A 131 10.64 -6.10 10.59
N THR A 132 10.35 -6.30 9.31
CA THR A 132 9.52 -7.43 8.84
C THR A 132 10.35 -8.65 8.43
N ARG A 133 11.62 -8.43 8.05
CA ARG A 133 12.51 -9.41 7.39
C ARG A 133 11.85 -10.11 6.20
N SER A 134 10.86 -9.46 5.56
CA SER A 134 10.04 -10.03 4.51
C SER A 134 10.29 -9.32 3.18
N ALA A 135 10.82 -10.06 2.20
CA ALA A 135 10.95 -9.56 0.84
C ALA A 135 9.59 -9.15 0.24
N GLY A 136 8.51 -9.87 0.57
CA GLY A 136 7.16 -9.54 0.11
C GLY A 136 6.67 -8.17 0.59
N GLN A 137 6.90 -7.82 1.87
CA GLN A 137 6.51 -6.51 2.40
C GLN A 137 7.38 -5.38 1.83
N MET A 138 8.67 -5.64 1.62
CA MET A 138 9.58 -4.69 0.96
C MET A 138 9.16 -4.45 -0.50
N LEU A 139 8.87 -5.50 -1.26
CA LEU A 139 8.40 -5.40 -2.65
C LEU A 139 7.05 -4.70 -2.75
N ARG A 140 6.14 -4.94 -1.81
CA ARG A 140 4.87 -4.20 -1.70
C ARG A 140 5.11 -2.71 -1.47
N GLY A 141 5.99 -2.35 -0.55
CA GLY A 141 6.38 -0.96 -0.32
C GLY A 141 7.01 -0.31 -1.57
N LEU A 142 7.88 -1.05 -2.27
CA LEU A 142 8.49 -0.59 -3.51
C LEU A 142 7.43 -0.37 -4.60
N ALA A 143 6.47 -1.29 -4.77
CA ALA A 143 5.38 -1.15 -5.73
C ALA A 143 4.50 0.06 -5.41
N MET A 144 4.16 0.28 -4.13
CA MET A 144 3.41 1.46 -3.66
C MET A 144 4.12 2.78 -4.00
N ALA A 145 5.45 2.78 -4.09
CA ALA A 145 6.21 3.96 -4.47
C ALA A 145 6.39 4.11 -5.98
N ALA A 146 6.78 3.04 -6.66
CA ALA A 146 7.16 3.08 -8.07
C ALA A 146 5.96 3.20 -9.01
N LEU A 147 4.91 2.39 -8.83
CA LEU A 147 3.79 2.32 -9.78
C LEU A 147 2.99 3.62 -9.86
N PRO A 148 2.56 4.26 -8.75
CA PRO A 148 1.85 5.52 -8.83
C PRO A 148 2.68 6.65 -9.45
N MET A 149 4.00 6.67 -9.18
CA MET A 149 4.90 7.66 -9.79
C MET A 149 5.09 7.42 -11.29
N ALA A 150 5.19 6.17 -11.72
CA ALA A 150 5.24 5.82 -13.14
C ALA A 150 3.97 6.26 -13.87
N VAL A 151 2.80 6.01 -13.29
CA VAL A 151 1.51 6.45 -13.83
C VAL A 151 1.43 7.98 -13.90
N VAL A 152 1.85 8.70 -12.86
CA VAL A 152 1.91 10.18 -12.88
C VAL A 152 2.86 10.70 -13.96
N GLY A 153 4.00 10.04 -14.15
CA GLY A 153 4.94 10.35 -15.23
C GLY A 153 4.33 10.13 -16.61
N LEU A 154 3.60 9.02 -16.80
CA LEU A 154 2.90 8.72 -18.04
C LEU A 154 1.82 9.77 -18.35
N ILE A 155 0.96 10.11 -17.37
CA ILE A 155 -0.08 11.12 -17.56
C ILE A 155 0.55 12.47 -17.94
N LYS A 156 1.67 12.86 -17.30
CA LYS A 156 2.42 14.07 -17.67
C LYS A 156 2.79 14.09 -19.15
N THR A 157 3.29 12.98 -19.68
CA THR A 157 3.69 12.88 -21.09
C THR A 157 2.51 12.85 -22.07
N ILE A 158 1.36 12.30 -21.66
CA ILE A 158 0.15 12.24 -22.48
C ILE A 158 -0.54 13.60 -22.53
N VAL A 159 -0.74 14.21 -21.36
CA VAL A 159 -1.49 15.45 -21.22
C VAL A 159 -0.66 16.62 -21.74
N ASP A 160 0.64 16.69 -21.40
CA ASP A 160 1.57 17.72 -21.85
C ASP A 160 0.99 19.15 -21.68
N ARG A 161 0.48 19.41 -20.47
CA ARG A 161 -0.11 20.71 -20.12
C ARG A 161 1.01 21.75 -19.91
N PRO A 162 0.90 22.95 -20.51
CA PRO A 162 1.89 24.01 -20.31
C PRO A 162 1.93 24.48 -18.85
N ARG A 163 3.09 24.96 -18.40
CA ARG A 163 3.28 25.55 -17.06
C ARG A 163 2.59 26.92 -16.94
N PRO A 164 2.31 27.39 -15.71
CA PRO A 164 1.93 28.78 -15.49
C PRO A 164 2.97 29.75 -16.05
N SER A 165 2.54 30.80 -16.75
CA SER A 165 3.37 31.86 -17.33
C SER A 165 3.91 32.84 -16.28
N THR A 166 4.28 32.33 -15.10
CA THR A 166 4.99 33.09 -14.07
C THR A 166 6.50 33.04 -14.32
N ALA A 167 7.26 33.98 -13.76
CA ALA A 167 8.72 34.01 -13.87
C ALA A 167 9.42 32.70 -13.43
N ARG A 168 8.79 31.89 -12.57
CA ARG A 168 9.32 30.61 -12.10
C ARG A 168 8.77 29.42 -12.88
N GLY A 169 7.52 29.51 -13.35
CA GLY A 169 6.87 28.45 -14.12
C GLY A 169 7.45 28.30 -15.52
N THR A 170 7.80 29.41 -16.18
CA THR A 170 8.39 29.41 -17.53
C THR A 170 9.80 28.80 -17.59
N LEU A 171 10.49 28.75 -16.45
CA LEU A 171 11.82 28.15 -16.33
C LEU A 171 11.79 26.62 -16.15
N MET A 172 10.61 26.05 -15.89
CA MET A 172 10.46 24.60 -15.67
C MET A 172 10.23 23.90 -17.02
N PRO A 173 11.12 22.98 -17.43
CA PRO A 173 11.04 22.34 -18.75
C PRO A 173 10.02 21.21 -18.84
N ASP A 174 9.47 20.74 -17.71
CA ASP A 174 8.55 19.61 -17.67
C ASP A 174 7.07 20.03 -17.63
N PRO A 175 6.14 19.21 -18.14
CA PRO A 175 4.70 19.49 -18.10
C PRO A 175 4.14 19.75 -16.71
N SER A 176 3.10 20.58 -16.59
CA SER A 176 2.52 20.99 -15.31
C SER A 176 1.60 19.93 -14.69
N PHE A 177 0.85 19.19 -15.50
CA PHE A 177 -0.22 18.32 -15.03
C PHE A 177 0.13 16.84 -15.11
N PRO A 178 -0.20 16.02 -14.08
CA PRO A 178 -0.53 16.43 -12.72
C PRO A 178 0.74 16.80 -11.93
N SER A 179 0.60 17.30 -10.70
CA SER A 179 1.76 17.77 -9.91
C SER A 179 2.63 16.63 -9.36
N GLY A 180 3.84 16.48 -9.93
CA GLY A 180 4.81 15.46 -9.50
C GLY A 180 5.28 15.57 -8.05
N HIS A 181 5.45 16.78 -7.51
CA HIS A 181 5.86 16.97 -6.11
C HIS A 181 4.74 16.59 -5.13
N THR A 182 3.50 16.91 -5.48
CA THR A 182 2.33 16.53 -4.69
C THR A 182 2.16 15.01 -4.70
N ALA A 183 2.23 14.38 -5.88
CA ALA A 183 2.22 12.92 -6.00
C ALA A 183 3.36 12.25 -5.20
N CYS A 184 4.57 12.79 -5.30
CA CYS A 184 5.73 12.29 -4.56
C CYS A 184 5.52 12.38 -3.03
N SER A 185 4.95 13.49 -2.54
CA SER A 185 4.64 13.63 -1.11
C SER A 185 3.62 12.60 -0.63
N VAL A 186 2.59 12.31 -1.41
CA VAL A 186 1.60 11.26 -1.10
C VAL A 186 2.27 9.89 -1.03
N VAL A 187 3.15 9.58 -1.98
CA VAL A 187 3.88 8.31 -2.02
C VAL A 187 4.78 8.14 -0.80
N VAL A 188 5.59 9.15 -0.48
CA VAL A 188 6.50 9.12 0.69
C VAL A 188 5.70 8.98 1.98
N VAL A 189 4.62 9.76 2.13
CA VAL A 189 3.72 9.68 3.29
C VAL A 189 3.07 8.31 3.41
N SER A 190 2.58 7.75 2.30
CA SER A 190 1.94 6.44 2.29
C SER A 190 2.92 5.33 2.67
N LEU A 191 4.17 5.42 2.20
CA LEU A 191 5.22 4.48 2.57
C LEU A 191 5.61 4.62 4.05
N ALA A 192 5.65 5.85 4.59
CA ALA A 192 5.88 6.09 6.01
C ALA A 192 4.73 5.54 6.88
N LEU A 193 3.47 5.71 6.46
CA LEU A 193 2.30 5.12 7.12
C LEU A 193 2.34 3.58 7.07
N PHE A 194 2.79 3.00 5.95
CA PHE A 194 2.99 1.56 5.83
C PHE A 194 4.12 1.08 6.76
N ALA A 195 5.25 1.79 6.83
CA ALA A 195 6.31 1.51 7.80
C ALA A 195 5.80 1.56 9.25
N LEU A 196 4.99 2.56 9.62
CA LEU A 196 4.37 2.64 10.93
C LEU A 196 3.41 1.48 11.21
N HIS A 197 2.67 1.02 10.20
CA HIS A 197 1.79 -0.14 10.32
C HIS A 197 2.58 -1.41 10.63
N VAL A 198 3.67 -1.68 9.92
CA VAL A 198 4.48 -2.89 10.16
C VAL A 198 5.24 -2.84 11.49
N ILE A 199 5.67 -1.66 11.92
CA ILE A 199 6.27 -1.46 13.26
C ILE A 199 5.23 -1.76 14.35
N ASP A 200 4.01 -1.24 14.23
CA ASP A 200 2.94 -1.48 15.20
C ASP A 200 2.55 -2.95 15.28
N ALA A 201 2.48 -3.65 14.13
CA ALA A 201 2.29 -5.10 14.08
C ALA A 201 3.40 -5.83 14.84
N ARG A 202 4.67 -5.49 14.58
CA ARG A 202 5.82 -6.10 15.25
C ARG A 202 5.84 -5.87 16.77
N ILE A 203 5.43 -4.68 17.23
CA ILE A 203 5.32 -4.37 18.67
C ILE A 203 4.24 -5.24 19.32
N LYS A 204 3.11 -5.47 18.64
CA LYS A 204 2.03 -6.32 19.14
C LYS A 204 2.45 -7.79 19.20
N ASP A 205 3.11 -8.30 18.18
CA ASP A 205 3.58 -9.70 18.13
C ASP A 205 4.58 -10.00 19.24
N SER A 206 5.55 -9.11 19.45
CA SER A 206 6.58 -9.25 20.50
C SER A 206 5.96 -9.30 21.91
N ARG A 207 4.79 -8.69 22.10
CA ARG A 207 4.04 -8.72 23.36
C ARG A 207 3.13 -9.92 23.50
N GLY A 208 2.61 -10.44 22.39
CA GLY A 208 1.90 -11.72 22.36
C GLY A 208 2.77 -12.83 22.94
N LEU A 209 4.04 -12.93 22.51
CA LEU A 209 5.00 -13.90 23.06
C LEU A 209 5.33 -13.67 24.54
N ALA A 210 5.41 -12.41 25.00
CA ALA A 210 5.68 -12.11 26.41
C ALA A 210 4.46 -12.40 27.31
N GLY A 211 3.24 -12.17 26.79
CA GLY A 211 1.98 -12.40 27.51
C GLY A 211 1.57 -13.86 27.60
N THR A 212 1.97 -14.73 26.66
CA THR A 212 1.71 -16.18 26.75
C THR A 212 2.39 -16.87 27.94
N ALA A 213 3.38 -16.23 28.56
CA ALA A 213 3.99 -16.69 29.81
C ALA A 213 3.12 -16.44 31.05
N VAL A 214 2.07 -15.62 30.95
CA VAL A 214 1.11 -15.31 32.03
C VAL A 214 -0.29 -15.33 31.44
N GLN A 215 -1.01 -16.46 31.58
CA GLN A 215 -2.41 -16.60 31.16
C GLN A 215 -3.28 -15.51 31.79
N SER A 216 -3.47 -14.41 31.08
CA SER A 216 -4.42 -13.35 31.41
C SER A 216 -5.27 -13.10 30.17
N SER A 217 -6.58 -13.10 30.36
CA SER A 217 -7.62 -13.04 29.32
C SER A 217 -7.74 -11.68 28.61
N GLN A 218 -6.75 -10.79 28.74
CA GLN A 218 -6.75 -9.47 28.12
C GLN A 218 -5.72 -9.43 26.99
N SER A 219 -6.17 -9.02 25.80
CA SER A 219 -5.28 -8.78 24.66
C SER A 219 -4.22 -7.73 25.04
N PRO A 220 -2.92 -7.97 24.76
CA PRO A 220 -1.86 -7.06 25.16
C PRO A 220 -2.03 -5.71 24.45
N ARG A 221 -2.53 -4.71 25.19
CA ARG A 221 -2.70 -3.35 24.67
C ARG A 221 -1.34 -2.70 24.45
N SER A 222 -1.16 -1.98 23.35
CA SER A 222 0.02 -1.15 23.13
C SER A 222 0.09 -0.05 24.20
N PRO A 223 1.30 0.36 24.64
CA PRO A 223 1.44 1.30 25.72
C PRO A 223 0.80 2.62 25.30
N LEU A 224 0.17 3.33 26.24
CA LEU A 224 -0.54 4.58 25.93
C LEU A 224 0.36 5.57 25.15
N VAL A 225 1.62 5.68 25.56
CA VAL A 225 2.63 6.54 24.92
C VAL A 225 2.79 6.23 23.43
N TRP A 226 2.95 4.96 23.04
CA TRP A 226 3.06 4.57 21.63
C TRP A 226 1.79 4.86 20.84
N ARG A 227 0.61 4.62 21.44
CA ARG A 227 -0.68 4.91 20.78
C ARG A 227 -0.81 6.39 20.47
N VAL A 228 -0.50 7.25 21.44
CA VAL A 228 -0.52 8.71 21.26
C VAL A 228 0.49 9.12 20.20
N LEU A 229 1.74 8.66 20.30
CA LEU A 229 2.80 8.97 19.34
C LEU A 229 2.42 8.57 17.90
N ARG A 230 1.93 7.34 17.72
CA ARG A 230 1.49 6.83 16.42
C ARG A 230 0.36 7.69 15.83
N THR A 231 -0.63 8.05 16.64
CA THR A 231 -1.74 8.91 16.20
C THR A 231 -1.24 10.29 15.79
N VAL A 232 -0.43 10.93 16.62
CA VAL A 232 0.16 12.25 16.32
C VAL A 232 0.96 12.20 15.01
N LEU A 233 1.84 11.20 14.86
CA LEU A 233 2.63 11.05 13.65
C LEU A 233 1.77 10.77 12.41
N THR A 234 0.70 9.98 12.55
CA THR A 234 -0.26 9.73 11.46
C THR A 234 -0.94 11.02 11.02
N VAL A 235 -1.41 11.84 11.97
CA VAL A 235 -2.04 13.13 11.67
C VAL A 235 -1.07 14.08 10.96
N ILE A 236 0.16 14.20 11.48
CA ILE A 236 1.21 15.02 10.85
C ILE A 236 1.44 14.55 9.41
N LEU A 237 1.63 13.25 9.20
CA LEU A 237 1.88 12.66 7.89
C LEU A 237 0.73 12.92 6.91
N VAL A 238 -0.53 12.82 7.34
CA VAL A 238 -1.70 13.09 6.47
C VAL A 238 -1.79 14.55 6.05
N VAL A 239 -1.31 15.50 6.87
CA VAL A 239 -1.36 16.93 6.54
C VAL A 239 -0.25 17.32 5.53
N VAL A 240 0.87 16.61 5.52
CA VAL A 240 2.04 16.92 4.68
C VAL A 240 1.70 17.12 3.19
N PRO A 241 0.95 16.23 2.50
CA PRO A 241 0.66 16.40 1.07
C PRO A 241 -0.12 17.67 0.76
N PHE A 242 -0.98 18.13 1.68
CA PHE A 242 -1.73 19.38 1.52
C PHE A 242 -0.81 20.61 1.64
N ILE A 243 0.16 20.57 2.57
CA ILE A 243 1.19 21.61 2.69
C ILE A 243 2.04 21.66 1.41
N VAL A 244 2.41 20.50 0.85
CA VAL A 244 3.16 20.42 -0.40
C VAL A 244 2.33 20.96 -1.57
N ALA A 245 1.06 20.56 -1.69
CA ALA A 245 0.15 21.05 -2.73
C ALA A 245 0.03 22.58 -2.69
N LEU A 246 -0.23 23.16 -1.52
CA LEU A 246 -0.33 24.60 -1.33
C LEU A 246 0.99 25.31 -1.65
N SER A 247 2.13 24.74 -1.25
CA SER A 247 3.44 25.32 -1.56
C SER A 247 3.69 25.43 -3.06
N ARG A 248 3.20 24.47 -3.87
CA ARG A 248 3.36 24.52 -5.33
C ARG A 248 2.59 25.65 -5.99
N VAL A 249 1.40 25.96 -5.46
CA VAL A 249 0.56 27.08 -5.92
C VAL A 249 1.17 28.42 -5.49
N ILE A 250 1.60 28.54 -4.22
CA ILE A 250 2.31 29.75 -3.71
C ILE A 250 3.59 30.02 -4.50
N TYR A 251 4.34 28.96 -4.81
CA TYR A 251 5.57 29.09 -5.60
C TYR A 251 5.30 29.46 -7.07
N GLY A 252 4.06 29.31 -7.54
CA GLY A 252 3.59 29.78 -8.83
C GLY A 252 3.98 28.89 -10.02
N VAL A 253 4.24 27.60 -9.77
CA VAL A 253 4.73 26.66 -10.81
C VAL A 253 3.69 25.59 -11.18
N HIS A 254 2.59 25.50 -10.44
CA HIS A 254 1.47 24.61 -10.73
C HIS A 254 0.16 25.35 -10.56
N TYR A 255 -0.83 24.94 -11.35
CA TYR A 255 -2.21 25.36 -11.16
C TYR A 255 -2.86 24.60 -10.00
N PRO A 256 -3.92 25.16 -9.37
CA PRO A 256 -4.69 24.46 -8.34
C PRO A 256 -5.20 23.09 -8.78
N THR A 257 -5.68 22.97 -10.03
CA THR A 257 -6.10 21.67 -10.60
C THR A 257 -4.98 20.63 -10.61
N ASP A 258 -3.76 21.01 -11.04
CA ASP A 258 -2.62 20.09 -11.08
C ASP A 258 -2.35 19.41 -9.72
N VAL A 259 -2.46 20.18 -8.63
CA VAL A 259 -2.18 19.68 -7.27
C VAL A 259 -3.39 18.96 -6.69
N CYS A 260 -4.61 19.41 -6.97
CA CYS A 260 -5.85 18.75 -6.54
C CYS A 260 -5.98 17.37 -7.18
N THR A 261 -5.73 17.23 -8.49
CA THR A 261 -5.75 15.93 -9.16
C THR A 261 -4.73 14.99 -8.53
N SER A 262 -3.51 15.44 -8.22
CA SER A 262 -2.53 14.60 -7.51
C SER A 262 -2.96 14.19 -6.09
N LEU A 263 -3.62 15.08 -5.35
CA LEU A 263 -4.14 14.78 -4.01
C LEU A 263 -5.24 13.71 -4.02
N VAL A 264 -5.92 13.49 -5.14
CA VAL A 264 -6.97 12.46 -5.28
C VAL A 264 -6.43 11.22 -5.98
N LEU A 265 -5.80 11.39 -7.14
CA LEU A 265 -5.33 10.29 -7.98
C LEU A 265 -4.28 9.44 -7.27
N THR A 266 -3.26 10.07 -6.67
CA THR A 266 -2.13 9.32 -6.11
C THR A 266 -2.51 8.45 -4.90
N PRO A 267 -3.31 8.92 -3.92
CA PRO A 267 -3.76 8.04 -2.83
C PRO A 267 -4.60 6.86 -3.31
N VAL A 268 -5.47 7.06 -4.31
CA VAL A 268 -6.27 5.97 -4.88
C VAL A 268 -5.37 4.94 -5.55
N LEU A 269 -4.39 5.36 -6.34
CA LEU A 269 -3.42 4.45 -6.98
C LEU A 269 -2.59 3.69 -5.94
N VAL A 270 -2.09 4.37 -4.90
CA VAL A 270 -1.36 3.73 -3.81
C VAL A 270 -2.24 2.70 -3.10
N TRP A 271 -3.50 3.02 -2.83
CA TRP A 271 -4.45 2.10 -2.21
C TRP A 271 -4.70 0.87 -3.10
N CYS A 272 -4.92 1.06 -4.41
CA CYS A 272 -5.09 -0.02 -5.36
C CYS A 272 -3.88 -0.95 -5.36
N VAL A 273 -2.66 -0.39 -5.45
CA VAL A 273 -1.41 -1.16 -5.41
C VAL A 273 -1.26 -1.89 -4.08
N TYR A 274 -1.50 -1.22 -2.96
CA TYR A 274 -1.45 -1.83 -1.65
C TYR A 274 -2.38 -3.04 -1.57
N ARG A 275 -3.62 -2.95 -2.06
CA ARG A 275 -4.60 -4.05 -2.01
C ARG A 275 -4.26 -5.20 -2.97
N LEU A 276 -3.76 -4.90 -4.17
CA LEU A 276 -3.37 -5.92 -5.15
C LEU A 276 -2.12 -6.70 -4.72
N CYS A 277 -1.20 -6.04 -4.04
CA CYS A 277 0.02 -6.64 -3.50
C CYS A 277 -0.17 -7.24 -2.09
N ASP A 278 -1.39 -7.32 -1.57
CA ASP A 278 -1.64 -8.00 -0.28
C ASP A 278 -1.46 -9.52 -0.48
N PRO A 279 -0.46 -10.15 0.15
CA PRO A 279 -0.41 -11.61 0.17
C PRO A 279 -1.69 -12.09 0.84
N ALA A 280 -2.40 -13.01 0.18
CA ALA A 280 -3.62 -13.59 0.70
C ALA A 280 -3.38 -14.07 2.15
N ARG A 281 -4.25 -13.62 3.08
CA ARG A 281 -4.28 -14.13 4.45
C ARG A 281 -4.80 -15.55 4.48
#